data_AF-A0A0M2KFC0-F1
#
_entry.id   AF-A0A0M2KFC0-F1
#
_cell.length_a   1.000
_cell.length_b   1.000
_cell.length_c   1.000
_cell.angle_alpha   90.00
_cell.angle_beta   90.00
_cell.angle_gamma   90.00
#
_symmetry.space_group_name_H-M   'P 1'
#
loop_
_entity.id
_entity.type
_entity.pdbx_description
1 polymer ?
#
loop_
_entity_poly.entity_id
_entity_poly.type
_entity_poly.pdbx_seq_one_letter_code
_entity_poly.pdbx_strand_id
1 'polypeptide(L)'
;MSRDTFYRYQELAAEGGIDALVNQNRRGPNLTNRADEATERAVVEYAVEFPAPGQHRTSDELRKKGVFTSGSSVRAIWQRHDLENFRKRLKAPEEKLVREAIVLTGAPIAALEKKAHDDEASGEIETAHPGYPGSQDTFCAGDLKGCGPYLPAAVRGYVPESGTLQAVYE
;
A
#
# COMPACT_ATOMS: atom_id res chain seq x y z
N MET A 1 -32.39 -5.13 35.35
CA MET A 1 -32.86 -4.10 34.39
C MET A 1 -33.73 -3.12 35.16
N SER A 2 -33.49 -1.81 35.06
CA SER A 2 -34.36 -0.82 35.71
C SER A 2 -35.74 -0.82 35.06
N ARG A 3 -36.80 -0.55 35.84
CA ARG A 3 -38.17 -0.38 35.35
C ARG A 3 -38.22 0.63 34.20
N ASP A 4 -37.46 1.71 34.32
CA ASP A 4 -37.39 2.79 33.34
C ASP A 4 -36.74 2.35 32.01
N THR A 5 -35.72 1.49 32.10
CA THR A 5 -35.09 0.88 30.93
C THR A 5 -36.05 -0.07 30.21
N PHE A 6 -36.90 -0.79 30.95
CA PHE A 6 -37.87 -1.72 30.38
C PHE A 6 -38.96 -1.01 29.57
N TYR A 7 -39.61 0.01 30.15
CA TYR A 7 -40.68 0.73 29.46
C TYR A 7 -40.17 1.50 28.22
N ARG A 8 -38.96 2.04 28.29
CA ARG A 8 -38.31 2.69 27.13
C ARG A 8 -38.04 1.72 25.97
N TYR A 9 -37.62 0.49 26.26
CA TYR A 9 -37.50 -0.55 25.22
C TYR A 9 -38.86 -1.02 24.69
N GLN A 10 -39.88 -1.08 25.53
CA GLN A 10 -41.25 -1.42 25.13
C GLN A 10 -41.83 -0.36 24.17
N GLU A 11 -41.60 0.91 24.44
CA GLU A 11 -42.04 2.04 23.61
C GLU A 11 -41.31 2.03 22.25
N LEU A 12 -39.98 1.86 22.25
CA LEU A 12 -39.18 1.73 21.03
C LEU A 12 -39.56 0.50 20.19
N ALA A 13 -39.91 -0.61 20.84
CA ALA A 13 -40.41 -1.80 20.16
C ALA A 13 -41.81 -1.59 19.57
N ALA A 14 -42.66 -0.78 20.21
CA ALA A 14 -44.00 -0.45 19.73
C ALA A 14 -43.98 0.52 18.54
N GLU A 15 -43.07 1.49 18.53
CA GLU A 15 -42.94 2.47 17.44
C GLU A 15 -42.11 1.97 16.25
N GLY A 16 -41.05 1.19 16.47
CA GLY A 16 -40.07 0.83 15.44
C GLY A 16 -39.81 -0.67 15.24
N GLY A 17 -40.51 -1.55 15.96
CA GLY A 17 -40.30 -3.00 15.90
C GLY A 17 -38.92 -3.45 16.40
N ILE A 18 -38.61 -4.74 16.20
CA ILE A 18 -37.32 -5.32 16.61
C ILE A 18 -36.16 -4.72 15.80
N ASP A 19 -36.41 -4.29 14.55
CA ASP A 19 -35.40 -3.70 13.66
C ASP A 19 -34.84 -2.37 14.17
N ALA A 20 -35.63 -1.57 14.91
CA ALA A 20 -35.14 -0.36 15.57
C ALA A 20 -34.19 -0.65 16.76
N LEU A 21 -34.27 -1.85 17.33
CA LEU A 21 -33.43 -2.33 18.44
C LEU A 21 -32.18 -3.08 17.93
N VAL A 22 -32.25 -3.64 16.71
CA VAL A 22 -31.14 -4.29 16.03
C VAL A 22 -30.24 -3.21 15.43
N ASN A 23 -29.33 -2.68 16.26
CA ASN A 23 -28.12 -1.96 15.85
C ASN A 23 -28.32 -0.96 14.69
N GLN A 24 -28.69 0.27 15.03
CA GLN A 24 -28.31 1.42 14.21
C GLN A 24 -26.82 1.30 13.90
N ASN A 25 -26.52 1.07 12.63
CA ASN A 25 -25.22 0.62 12.17
C ASN A 25 -24.12 1.56 12.68
N ARG A 26 -23.36 1.15 13.71
CA ARG A 26 -22.20 1.92 14.23
C ARG A 26 -21.11 2.12 13.18
N ARG A 27 -21.23 1.48 12.01
CA ARG A 27 -20.37 1.66 10.83
C ARG A 27 -20.86 2.77 9.90
N GLY A 28 -21.72 3.68 10.38
CA GLY A 28 -22.02 4.92 9.67
C GLY A 28 -20.79 5.84 9.63
N PRO A 29 -20.48 6.50 8.49
CA PRO A 29 -19.43 7.50 8.44
C PRO A 29 -19.74 8.65 9.41
N ASN A 30 -18.91 8.85 10.44
CA ASN A 30 -19.05 10.03 11.29
C ASN A 30 -18.60 11.28 10.54
N LEU A 31 -19.56 12.13 10.16
CA LEU A 31 -19.31 13.37 9.41
C LEU A 31 -18.51 14.40 10.21
N THR A 32 -18.56 14.37 11.55
CA THR A 32 -17.80 15.32 12.39
C THR A 32 -16.31 15.02 12.42
N ASN A 33 -15.91 13.79 12.12
CA ASN A 33 -14.50 13.36 12.08
C ASN A 33 -13.94 13.39 10.65
N ARG A 34 -14.63 14.06 9.73
CA ARG A 34 -14.20 14.17 8.34
C ARG A 34 -13.09 15.21 8.21
N ALA A 35 -12.11 14.92 7.36
CA ALA A 35 -11.11 15.91 7.01
C ALA A 35 -11.78 17.05 6.22
N ASP A 36 -11.20 18.24 6.29
CA ASP A 36 -11.67 19.36 5.50
C ASP A 36 -11.69 19.02 4.00
N GLU A 37 -12.68 19.54 3.27
CA GLU A 37 -12.89 19.21 1.86
C GLU A 37 -11.68 19.61 0.99
N ALA A 38 -10.96 20.69 1.32
CA ALA A 38 -9.75 21.05 0.61
C ALA A 38 -8.63 20.01 0.83
N THR A 39 -8.55 19.45 2.04
CA THR A 39 -7.59 18.40 2.38
C THR A 39 -7.91 17.11 1.65
N GLU A 40 -9.18 16.70 1.63
CA GLU A 40 -9.61 15.50 0.91
C GLU A 40 -9.34 15.62 -0.59
N ARG A 41 -9.67 16.76 -1.20
CA ARG A 41 -9.40 17.03 -2.62
C ARG A 41 -7.91 16.95 -2.94
N ALA A 42 -7.05 17.58 -2.14
CA ALA A 42 -5.60 17.54 -2.35
C ALA A 42 -5.04 16.10 -2.26
N VAL A 43 -5.56 15.28 -1.35
CA VAL A 43 -5.15 13.86 -1.21
C VAL A 43 -5.58 13.03 -2.42
N VAL A 44 -6.79 13.25 -2.93
CA VAL A 44 -7.32 12.54 -4.10
C VAL A 44 -6.61 12.96 -5.38
N GLU A 45 -6.40 14.27 -5.57
CA GLU A 45 -5.67 14.82 -6.72
C GLU A 45 -4.25 14.27 -6.77
N TYR A 46 -3.54 14.32 -5.64
CA TYR A 46 -2.19 13.77 -5.55
C TYR A 46 -2.13 12.27 -5.88
N ALA A 47 -3.11 11.48 -5.43
CA ALA A 47 -3.16 10.05 -5.71
C ALA A 47 -3.42 9.73 -7.19
N VAL A 48 -4.07 10.63 -7.92
CA VAL A 48 -4.31 10.52 -9.36
C VAL A 48 -3.05 10.94 -10.15
N GLU A 49 -2.39 12.02 -9.74
CA GLU A 49 -1.13 12.47 -10.36
C GLU A 49 0.02 11.47 -10.13
N PHE A 50 0.12 10.95 -8.91
CA PHE A 50 1.19 10.06 -8.47
C PHE A 50 0.57 8.82 -7.80
N PRO A 51 0.25 7.77 -8.58
CA PRO A 51 -0.36 6.56 -8.01
C PRO A 51 0.64 5.68 -7.24
N ALA A 52 1.96 5.82 -7.49
CA ALA A 52 3.00 4.97 -6.91
C ALA A 52 3.29 5.17 -5.40
N PRO A 53 3.37 6.39 -4.85
CA PRO A 53 3.65 6.62 -3.42
C PRO A 53 2.65 5.93 -2.49
N GLY A 54 3.15 5.29 -1.42
CA GLY A 54 2.29 4.74 -0.34
C GLY A 54 1.71 5.82 0.57
N GLN A 55 0.90 5.41 1.57
CA GLN A 55 0.19 6.32 2.48
C GLN A 55 1.12 7.28 3.24
N HIS A 56 2.27 6.80 3.73
CA HIS A 56 3.24 7.62 4.48
C HIS A 56 3.97 8.59 3.56
N ARG A 57 4.44 8.11 2.40
CA ARG A 57 5.10 8.96 1.42
C ARG A 57 4.17 10.06 0.90
N THR A 58 2.91 9.73 0.63
CA THR A 58 1.88 10.71 0.24
C THR A 58 1.69 11.78 1.33
N SER A 59 1.61 11.36 2.59
CA SER A 59 1.51 12.25 3.75
C SER A 59 2.69 13.23 3.82
N ASP A 60 3.91 12.77 3.60
CA ASP A 60 5.11 13.59 3.64
C ASP A 60 5.18 14.58 2.46
N GLU A 61 4.83 14.14 1.25
CA GLU A 61 4.78 15.01 0.08
C GLU A 61 3.70 16.09 0.20
N LEU A 62 2.53 15.74 0.75
CA LEU A 62 1.47 16.71 1.06
C LEU A 62 1.92 17.70 2.13
N ARG A 63 2.69 17.26 3.12
CA ARG A 63 3.27 18.13 4.14
C ARG A 63 4.22 19.17 3.55
N LYS A 64 4.99 18.80 2.51
CA LYS A 64 5.82 19.76 1.76
C LYS A 64 4.98 20.79 0.99
N LYS A 65 3.80 20.40 0.52
CA LYS A 65 2.81 21.30 -0.12
C LYS A 65 2.01 22.15 0.90
N GLY A 66 2.28 22.02 2.20
CA GLY A 66 1.59 22.76 3.27
C GLY A 66 0.29 22.10 3.77
N VAL A 67 -0.04 20.90 3.31
CA VAL A 67 -1.22 20.14 3.74
C VAL A 67 -0.82 19.12 4.80
N PHE A 68 -1.18 19.37 6.05
CA PHE A 68 -0.83 18.51 7.17
C PHE A 68 -1.86 17.39 7.33
N THR A 69 -1.51 16.19 6.88
CA THR A 69 -2.30 14.96 7.10
C THR A 69 -1.42 13.87 7.68
N SER A 70 -2.04 12.86 8.28
CA SER A 70 -1.35 11.64 8.71
C SER A 70 -1.54 10.53 7.66
N GLY A 71 -0.61 9.58 7.59
CA GLY A 71 -0.74 8.42 6.68
C GLY A 71 -2.03 7.61 6.92
N SER A 72 -2.49 7.51 8.18
CA SER A 72 -3.77 6.86 8.52
C SER A 72 -4.97 7.66 7.98
N SER A 73 -4.92 8.99 8.05
CA SER A 73 -5.94 9.87 7.48
C SER A 73 -5.99 9.74 5.95
N VAL A 74 -4.83 9.72 5.29
CA VAL A 74 -4.72 9.49 3.84
C VAL A 74 -5.39 8.17 3.43
N ARG A 75 -5.12 7.08 4.17
CA ARG A 75 -5.76 5.79 3.91
C ARG A 75 -7.28 5.84 4.09
N ALA A 76 -7.77 6.51 5.14
CA ALA A 76 -9.19 6.65 5.39
C ALA A 76 -9.90 7.45 4.30
N ILE A 77 -9.24 8.47 3.71
CA ILE A 77 -9.74 9.22 2.56
C ILE A 77 -9.75 8.29 1.32
N TRP A 78 -8.67 7.57 1.06
CA TRP A 78 -8.60 6.65 -0.07
C TRP A 78 -9.67 5.56 -0.04
N GLN A 79 -9.99 4.98 1.12
CA GLN A 79 -11.06 3.99 1.24
C GLN A 79 -12.44 4.54 0.86
N ARG A 80 -12.69 5.85 1.07
CA ARG A 80 -13.95 6.50 0.72
C ARG A 80 -14.06 6.84 -0.77
N HIS A 81 -12.91 7.01 -1.43
CA HIS A 81 -12.82 7.35 -2.85
C HIS A 81 -12.44 6.17 -3.74
N ASP A 82 -12.48 4.93 -3.21
CA ASP A 82 -12.06 3.72 -3.93
C ASP A 82 -10.59 3.75 -4.43
N LEU A 83 -9.69 4.38 -3.69
CA LEU A 83 -8.26 4.53 -4.01
C LEU A 83 -7.35 3.74 -3.05
N GLU A 84 -7.90 2.76 -2.33
CA GLU A 84 -7.20 2.02 -1.26
C GLU A 84 -5.99 1.19 -1.75
N ASN A 85 -6.10 0.62 -2.95
CA ASN A 85 -5.11 -0.30 -3.51
C ASN A 85 -4.38 0.35 -4.66
N PHE A 86 -3.11 -0.01 -4.87
CA PHE A 86 -2.33 0.48 -6.01
C PHE A 86 -3.02 0.22 -7.35
N ARG A 87 -3.60 -0.97 -7.54
CA ARG A 87 -4.41 -1.32 -8.73
C ARG A 87 -5.59 -0.36 -8.94
N LYS A 88 -6.30 0.00 -7.87
CA LYS A 88 -7.43 0.93 -7.95
C LYS A 88 -6.94 2.36 -8.26
N ARG A 89 -5.80 2.77 -7.69
CA ARG A 89 -5.15 4.06 -7.99
C ARG A 89 -4.62 4.16 -9.41
N LEU A 90 -4.20 3.06 -10.02
CA LEU A 90 -3.82 3.03 -11.44
C LEU A 90 -5.03 3.11 -12.37
N LYS A 91 -6.16 2.51 -11.98
CA LYS A 91 -7.41 2.54 -12.76
C LYS A 91 -8.08 3.92 -12.75
N ALA A 92 -7.93 4.68 -11.67
CA ALA A 92 -8.57 5.99 -11.54
C ALA A 92 -8.14 7.03 -12.62
N PRO A 93 -6.85 7.16 -12.97
CA PRO A 93 -6.40 7.93 -14.14
C PRO A 93 -7.00 7.44 -15.47
N GLU A 94 -7.10 6.13 -15.69
CA GLU A 94 -7.69 5.55 -16.91
C GLU A 94 -9.19 5.90 -17.04
N GLU A 95 -9.94 5.85 -15.94
CA GLU A 95 -11.35 6.25 -15.93
C GLU A 95 -11.52 7.75 -16.19
N LYS A 96 -10.64 8.59 -15.63
CA LYS A 96 -10.61 10.03 -15.91
C LYS A 96 -10.26 10.32 -17.36
N LEU A 97 -9.28 9.60 -17.93
CA LEU A 97 -8.92 9.66 -19.34
C LEU A 97 -10.12 9.41 -20.26
N VAL A 98 -10.84 8.32 -20.02
CA VAL A 98 -12.00 7.93 -20.84
C VAL A 98 -13.12 8.97 -20.75
N ARG A 99 -13.30 9.59 -19.57
CA ARG A 99 -14.35 10.59 -19.35
C ARG A 99 -14.01 11.97 -19.90
N GLU A 100 -12.78 12.41 -19.75
CA GLU A 100 -12.38 13.81 -19.98
C GLU A 100 -11.48 13.98 -21.23
N ALA A 101 -11.08 12.89 -21.90
CA ALA A 101 -10.21 12.89 -23.07
C ALA A 101 -8.92 13.73 -22.89
N ILE A 102 -8.40 13.74 -21.67
CA ILE A 102 -7.17 14.47 -21.30
C ILE A 102 -5.95 13.67 -21.81
N VAL A 103 -4.85 14.33 -22.11
CA VAL A 103 -3.58 13.62 -22.36
C VAL A 103 -2.90 13.41 -21.00
N LEU A 104 -2.76 12.15 -20.55
CA LEU A 104 -1.88 11.87 -19.40
C LEU A 104 -0.44 12.13 -19.84
N THR A 105 0.31 12.86 -19.02
CA THR A 105 1.76 13.05 -19.23
C THR A 105 2.48 12.87 -17.90
N GLY A 106 3.60 12.14 -17.91
CA GLY A 106 4.52 12.05 -16.77
C GLY A 106 4.30 10.83 -15.87
N ALA A 107 4.13 11.06 -14.57
CA ALA A 107 4.22 10.01 -13.54
C ALA A 107 3.18 8.88 -13.61
N PRO A 108 1.92 9.10 -14.03
CA PRO A 108 0.95 8.02 -14.20
C PRO A 108 1.36 7.00 -15.28
N ILE A 109 1.94 7.47 -16.39
CA ILE A 109 2.42 6.60 -17.49
C ILE A 109 3.59 5.76 -17.00
N ALA A 110 4.58 6.37 -16.36
CA ALA A 110 5.72 5.64 -15.80
C ALA A 110 5.27 4.57 -14.77
N ALA A 111 4.21 4.84 -14.02
CA ALA A 111 3.63 3.86 -13.10
C ALA A 111 2.91 2.72 -13.82
N LEU A 112 2.23 2.99 -14.94
CA LEU A 112 1.61 1.97 -15.79
C LEU A 112 2.66 1.10 -16.49
N GLU A 113 3.69 1.70 -17.07
CA GLU A 113 4.82 1.01 -17.71
C GLU A 113 5.55 0.11 -16.72
N LYS A 114 5.86 0.63 -15.53
CA LYS A 114 6.48 -0.17 -14.47
C LYS A 114 5.61 -1.36 -14.09
N LYS A 115 4.30 -1.15 -13.94
CA LYS A 115 3.36 -2.22 -13.59
C LYS A 115 3.25 -3.26 -14.71
N ALA A 116 3.35 -2.87 -15.98
CA ALA A 116 3.41 -3.80 -17.11
C ALA A 116 4.69 -4.67 -17.06
N HIS A 117 5.84 -4.07 -16.78
CA HIS A 117 7.09 -4.81 -16.60
C HIS A 117 7.07 -5.73 -15.37
N ASP A 118 6.51 -5.27 -14.25
CA ASP A 118 6.37 -6.09 -13.04
C ASP A 118 5.43 -7.29 -13.30
N ASP A 119 4.35 -7.09 -14.06
CA ASP A 119 3.41 -8.16 -14.45
C ASP A 119 4.11 -9.17 -15.40
N GLU A 120 4.95 -8.72 -16.34
CA GLU A 120 5.75 -9.58 -17.26
C GLU A 120 6.83 -10.39 -16.52
N ALA A 121 7.54 -9.78 -15.56
CA ALA A 121 8.55 -10.46 -14.76
C ALA A 121 7.95 -11.48 -13.76
N SER A 122 6.65 -11.37 -13.47
CA SER A 122 5.96 -12.24 -12.51
C SER A 122 5.49 -13.56 -13.12
N GLY A 123 6.38 -14.55 -13.19
CA GLY A 123 5.96 -15.93 -13.49
C GLY A 123 6.96 -16.78 -14.24
N GLU A 124 7.88 -16.17 -14.99
CA GLU A 124 8.89 -16.88 -15.75
C GLU A 124 10.27 -16.27 -15.48
N ILE A 125 11.18 -17.10 -14.96
CA ILE A 125 12.59 -16.79 -14.86
C ILE A 125 13.28 -17.67 -15.88
N GLU A 126 13.95 -17.06 -16.86
CA GLU A 126 14.80 -17.79 -17.80
C GLU A 126 15.95 -18.41 -17.03
N THR A 127 15.89 -19.73 -16.81
CA THR A 127 16.97 -20.49 -16.17
C THR A 127 17.31 -21.67 -17.06
N ALA A 128 18.60 -21.86 -17.33
CA ALA A 128 19.07 -23.01 -18.11
C ALA A 128 18.74 -24.34 -17.41
N HIS A 129 18.72 -24.35 -16.08
CA HIS A 129 18.49 -25.54 -15.26
C HIS A 129 17.70 -25.22 -13.97
N PRO A 130 16.87 -26.15 -13.47
CA PRO A 130 16.20 -26.01 -12.17
C PRO A 130 17.21 -25.84 -11.03
N GLY A 131 17.00 -24.86 -10.15
CA GLY A 131 17.87 -24.58 -8.99
C GLY A 131 19.05 -23.64 -9.25
N TYR A 132 19.18 -23.08 -10.45
CA TYR A 132 20.19 -22.06 -10.77
C TYR A 132 20.05 -20.73 -10.01
N PRO A 133 18.84 -20.22 -9.69
CA PRO A 133 18.70 -18.99 -8.91
C PRO A 133 18.88 -19.28 -7.42
N GLY A 134 20.15 -19.34 -6.98
CA GLY A 134 20.52 -19.25 -5.57
C GLY A 134 21.35 -18.00 -5.33
N SER A 135 20.88 -17.08 -4.48
CA SER A 135 21.75 -16.01 -3.96
C SER A 135 22.48 -16.54 -2.72
N GLN A 136 23.78 -16.25 -2.62
CA GLN A 136 24.51 -16.42 -1.37
C GLN A 136 24.35 -15.16 -0.52
N ASP A 137 23.60 -15.28 0.56
CA ASP A 137 23.51 -14.21 1.56
C ASP A 137 24.54 -14.48 2.66
N THR A 138 25.63 -13.72 2.69
CA THR A 138 26.53 -13.70 3.86
C THR A 138 25.93 -12.80 4.93
N PHE A 139 25.54 -13.37 6.07
CA PHE A 139 25.16 -12.62 7.26
C PHE A 139 26.31 -12.58 8.27
N CYS A 140 26.63 -11.40 8.81
CA CYS A 140 27.49 -11.30 9.99
C CYS A 140 26.75 -11.91 11.19
N ALA A 141 27.23 -13.06 11.70
CA ALA A 141 26.62 -13.75 12.82
C ALA A 141 27.02 -13.17 14.20
N GLY A 142 27.85 -12.11 14.21
CA GLY A 142 28.29 -11.39 15.39
C GLY A 142 29.80 -11.40 15.60
N ASP A 143 30.26 -10.65 16.60
CA ASP A 143 31.66 -10.58 17.02
C ASP A 143 31.94 -11.59 18.13
N LEU A 144 32.89 -12.51 17.90
CA LEU A 144 33.41 -13.35 18.98
C LEU A 144 34.36 -12.50 19.83
N LYS A 145 34.12 -12.44 21.14
CA LYS A 145 34.98 -11.69 22.07
C LYS A 145 36.43 -12.15 21.92
N GLY A 146 37.29 -11.27 21.41
CA GLY A 146 38.73 -11.49 21.24
C GLY A 146 39.18 -11.96 19.85
N CYS A 147 38.27 -12.31 18.93
CA CYS A 147 38.63 -12.85 17.60
C CYS A 147 38.03 -12.07 16.41
N GLY A 148 37.19 -11.06 16.65
CA GLY A 148 36.59 -10.23 15.60
C GLY A 148 35.31 -10.83 14.98
N PRO A 149 34.80 -10.23 13.88
CA PRO A 149 33.54 -10.63 13.26
C PRO A 149 33.64 -12.01 12.65
N TYR A 150 32.70 -12.90 12.99
CA TYR A 150 32.59 -14.22 12.40
C TYR A 150 31.62 -14.20 11.21
N LEU A 151 32.13 -14.55 10.03
CA LEU A 151 31.35 -14.78 8.81
C LEU A 151 31.34 -16.28 8.51
N PRO A 152 30.20 -16.98 8.62
CA PRO A 152 30.11 -18.36 8.16
C PRO A 152 30.23 -18.39 6.62
N ALA A 153 31.23 -19.10 6.11
CA ALA A 153 31.39 -19.35 4.67
C ALA A 153 30.93 -20.78 4.34
N ALA A 154 29.87 -20.92 3.53
CA ALA A 154 29.58 -22.18 2.82
C ALA A 154 28.86 -21.97 1.47
N VAL A 155 29.67 -22.14 0.40
CA VAL A 155 29.52 -22.83 -0.90
C VAL A 155 28.45 -22.47 -1.95
N ARG A 156 29.00 -22.27 -3.18
CA ARG A 156 28.49 -22.12 -4.58
C ARG A 156 27.50 -21.01 -4.95
N GLY A 157 28.04 -19.98 -5.61
CA GLY A 157 27.40 -19.27 -6.74
C GLY A 157 28.41 -19.09 -7.88
N TYR A 158 27.98 -19.28 -9.14
CA TYR A 158 28.75 -18.91 -10.34
C TYR A 158 27.88 -17.93 -11.15
N VAL A 159 28.47 -16.82 -11.59
CA VAL A 159 27.87 -15.87 -12.54
C VAL A 159 28.84 -15.73 -13.72
N PRO A 160 28.45 -16.07 -14.96
CA PRO A 160 29.20 -15.71 -16.16
C PRO A 160 28.36 -14.73 -17.02
N GLU A 161 28.86 -13.91 -17.95
CA GLU A 161 30.18 -13.65 -18.54
C GLU A 161 30.34 -12.14 -18.79
N SER A 162 30.71 -11.35 -17.79
CA SER A 162 31.38 -10.07 -18.07
C SER A 162 32.14 -9.57 -16.83
N GLY A 163 33.41 -10.00 -16.72
CA GLY A 163 34.41 -9.27 -15.95
C GLY A 163 34.74 -9.80 -14.55
N THR A 164 35.39 -10.97 -14.50
CA THR A 164 36.43 -11.40 -13.54
C THR A 164 36.22 -11.22 -12.03
N LEU A 165 36.27 -12.33 -11.29
CA LEU A 165 37.44 -12.69 -10.44
C LEU A 165 37.43 -14.20 -10.12
N GLN A 166 38.59 -14.83 -10.31
CA GLN A 166 38.88 -16.20 -9.90
C GLN A 166 38.90 -16.32 -8.37
N ALA A 167 38.32 -17.40 -7.87
CA ALA A 167 38.81 -18.05 -6.65
C ALA A 167 38.78 -19.56 -6.87
N VAL A 168 39.99 -20.13 -6.97
CA VAL A 168 40.26 -21.57 -6.91
C VAL A 168 40.18 -22.00 -5.46
N TYR A 169 39.48 -23.09 -5.14
CA TYR A 169 39.66 -23.80 -3.87
C TYR A 169 39.44 -25.31 -4.05
N GLU A 170 40.31 -26.08 -3.39
CA GLU A 170 40.26 -27.54 -3.15
C GLU A 170 38.98 -27.98 -2.44
#